data_AF-A0A914LLF6-F1
#
_entry.id   AF-A0A914LLF6-F1
#
_cell.length_a   1.000
_cell.length_b   1.000
_cell.length_c   1.000
_cell.angle_alpha   90.00
_cell.angle_beta   90.00
_cell.angle_gamma   90.00
#
_symmetry.space_group_name_H-M   'P 1'
#
loop_
_entity.id
_entity.type
_entity.pdbx_description
1 polymer ?
#
loop_
_entity_poly.entity_id
_entity_poly.type
_entity_poly.pdbx_seq_one_letter_code
_entity_poly.pdbx_strand_id
1 'polypeptide(L)'
;MDGDYQCSPRFGENPKDFPEFNYREEYNHQPPFLDRFGSKIVASLMWAWFLYHLYWNHSMLIGHEYIPYPYEYTDEELGIPPDDAPDPEYWGNHDKPYRTYR
;
A
#
# COMPACT_ATOMS: atom_id res chain seq x y z
N MET A 1 -41.47 34.51 9.95
CA MET A 1 -41.93 33.39 9.11
C MET A 1 -41.26 32.18 9.70
N ASP A 2 -42.06 31.43 10.42
CA ASP A 2 -41.60 30.68 11.58
C ASP A 2 -41.02 29.34 11.13
N GLY A 3 -39.74 29.14 11.46
CA GLY A 3 -38.95 27.96 11.12
C GLY A 3 -39.27 26.78 12.04
N ASP A 4 -40.54 26.44 12.21
CA ASP A 4 -40.92 25.24 12.94
C ASP A 4 -40.79 24.02 12.01
N TYR A 5 -39.56 23.54 11.83
CA TYR A 5 -39.32 22.17 11.35
C TYR A 5 -38.79 21.31 12.50
N GLN A 6 -39.73 20.84 13.32
CA GLN A 6 -39.45 19.91 14.39
C GLN A 6 -39.51 18.47 13.86
N CYS A 7 -38.36 17.80 13.78
CA CYS A 7 -38.31 16.34 13.87
C CYS A 7 -37.63 15.97 15.19
N SER A 8 -38.36 16.24 16.28
CA SER A 8 -38.11 15.86 17.69
C SER A 8 -36.65 15.91 18.16
N PRO A 9 -36.25 16.91 18.96
CA PRO A 9 -34.96 16.93 19.64
C PRO A 9 -34.75 15.63 20.43
N ARG A 10 -33.67 14.89 20.15
CA ARG A 10 -33.23 13.79 21.02
C ARG A 10 -32.47 14.38 22.19
N PHE A 11 -32.48 13.68 23.32
CA PHE A 11 -31.87 14.15 24.57
C PHE A 11 -30.39 14.53 24.36
N GLY A 12 -30.09 15.84 24.35
CA GLY A 12 -28.72 16.40 24.22
C GLY A 12 -28.41 17.22 22.96
N GLU A 13 -29.34 17.37 22.01
CA GLU A 13 -29.10 18.13 20.77
C GLU A 13 -29.43 19.63 20.91
N ASN A 14 -28.54 20.49 20.41
CA ASN A 14 -28.70 21.95 20.42
C ASN A 14 -29.38 22.36 19.10
N PRO A 15 -30.34 23.30 19.05
CA PRO A 15 -31.07 23.65 17.82
C PRO A 15 -30.20 24.01 16.59
N LYS A 16 -28.93 24.37 16.81
CA LYS A 16 -27.92 24.63 15.77
C LYS A 16 -27.38 23.38 15.06
N ASP A 17 -27.79 22.19 15.50
CA ASP A 17 -27.40 20.89 14.95
C ASP A 17 -28.26 20.47 13.74
N PHE A 18 -29.17 21.32 13.25
CA PHE A 18 -29.91 21.11 12.01
C PHE A 18 -29.36 22.02 10.88
N PRO A 19 -29.29 21.52 9.64
CA PRO A 19 -28.79 22.31 8.51
C PRO A 19 -29.79 23.40 8.13
N GLU A 20 -29.59 24.60 8.69
CA GLU A 20 -30.23 25.82 8.23
C GLU A 20 -29.51 26.36 6.97
N PHE A 21 -30.24 27.13 6.18
CA PHE A 21 -29.66 27.79 5.01
C PHE A 21 -28.79 28.98 5.46
N ASN A 22 -27.47 28.88 5.26
CA ASN A 22 -26.53 29.96 5.51
C ASN A 22 -26.17 30.66 4.18
N TYR A 23 -26.09 31.99 4.18
CA TYR A 23 -25.73 32.79 3.00
C TYR A 23 -24.47 33.62 3.25
N ARG A 24 -23.42 33.40 2.43
CA ARG A 24 -22.12 34.11 2.52
C ARG A 24 -21.43 34.03 3.88
N GLU A 25 -21.80 33.07 4.71
CA GLU A 25 -21.19 32.76 5.99
C GLU A 25 -20.62 31.34 5.98
N GLU A 26 -19.69 31.07 6.89
CA GLU A 26 -19.20 29.72 7.12
C GLU A 26 -20.32 28.81 7.63
N TYR A 27 -20.21 27.52 7.35
CA TYR A 27 -21.19 26.54 7.80
C TYR A 27 -21.10 26.37 9.31
N ASN A 28 -21.92 27.12 10.05
CA ASN A 28 -21.89 27.16 11.51
C ASN A 28 -22.63 26.00 12.19
N HIS A 29 -23.23 25.09 11.42
CA HIS A 29 -23.94 23.92 11.91
C HIS A 29 -22.97 22.74 12.05
N GLN A 30 -22.93 22.15 13.24
CA GLN A 30 -22.20 20.90 13.45
C GLN A 30 -23.09 19.71 13.08
N PRO A 31 -22.60 18.74 12.28
CA PRO A 31 -23.41 17.57 11.90
C PRO A 31 -23.96 16.86 13.14
N PRO A 32 -25.12 16.17 13.02
CA PRO A 32 -25.78 15.56 14.17
C PRO A 32 -24.84 14.61 14.92
N PHE A 33 -25.11 14.38 16.21
CA PHE A 33 -24.21 13.60 17.07
C PHE A 33 -23.88 12.23 16.50
N LEU A 34 -24.87 11.54 15.92
CA LEU A 34 -24.70 10.22 15.32
C LEU A 34 -23.72 10.23 14.14
N ASP A 35 -23.75 11.25 13.30
CA ASP A 35 -22.84 11.36 12.15
C ASP A 35 -21.40 11.64 12.61
N ARG A 36 -21.23 12.53 13.59
CA ARG A 36 -19.92 12.81 14.21
C ARG A 36 -19.35 11.58 14.91
N PHE A 37 -20.19 10.85 15.63
CA PHE A 37 -19.78 9.66 16.35
C PHE A 37 -19.48 8.50 15.39
N GLY A 38 -20.35 8.28 14.41
CA GLY A 38 -20.19 7.26 13.37
C GLY A 38 -18.93 7.48 12.55
N SER A 39 -18.68 8.71 12.07
CA SER A 39 -17.47 9.04 11.32
C SER A 39 -16.20 8.80 12.14
N LYS A 40 -16.18 9.17 13.43
CA LYS A 40 -15.05 8.90 14.33
C LYS A 40 -14.82 7.41 14.56
N ILE A 41 -15.88 6.61 14.71
CA ILE A 41 -15.77 5.15 14.86
C ILE A 41 -15.25 4.51 13.58
N VAL A 42 -15.76 4.90 12.40
CA VAL A 42 -15.29 4.33 11.13
C VAL A 42 -13.83 4.68 10.90
N ALA A 43 -13.44 5.94 11.15
CA ALA A 43 -12.05 6.37 11.03
C ALA A 43 -11.12 5.61 12.01
N SER A 44 -11.53 5.42 13.26
CA SER A 44 -10.73 4.69 14.24
C SER A 44 -10.62 3.20 13.92
N LEU A 45 -11.70 2.57 13.45
CA LEU A 45 -11.69 1.18 13.01
C LEU A 45 -10.80 0.97 11.78
N MET A 46 -10.85 1.88 10.81
CA MET A 46 -9.99 1.83 9.63
C MET A 46 -8.51 1.89 10.02
N TRP A 47 -8.12 2.85 10.87
CA TRP A 47 -6.73 2.98 11.33
C TRP A 47 -6.30 1.82 12.22
N ALA A 48 -7.17 1.34 13.12
CA ALA A 48 -6.88 0.18 13.95
C ALA A 48 -6.65 -1.07 13.08
N TRP A 49 -7.49 -1.29 12.06
CA TRP A 49 -7.34 -2.40 11.12
C TRP A 49 -6.05 -2.30 10.31
N PHE A 50 -5.72 -1.10 9.82
CA PHE A 50 -4.50 -0.86 9.05
C PHE A 50 -3.24 -1.12 9.89
N LEU A 51 -3.17 -0.55 11.10
CA LEU A 51 -2.03 -0.74 12.00
C LEU A 51 -1.93 -2.19 12.48
N TYR A 52 -3.06 -2.87 12.71
CA TYR A 52 -3.08 -4.29 13.02
C TYR A 52 -2.48 -5.13 11.89
N HIS A 53 -2.89 -4.88 10.64
CA HIS A 53 -2.34 -5.59 9.48
C HIS A 53 -0.89 -5.25 9.23
N LEU A 54 -0.48 -4.00 9.47
CA LEU A 54 0.91 -3.60 9.41
C LEU A 54 1.76 -4.31 10.48
N TYR A 55 1.22 -4.58 11.67
CA TYR A 55 1.98 -5.31 12.68
C TYR A 55 2.06 -6.82 12.35
N TRP A 56 0.92 -7.46 12.10
CA TRP A 56 0.83 -8.92 11.97
C TRP A 56 1.14 -9.45 10.55
N ASN A 57 0.87 -8.68 9.50
CA ASN A 57 0.99 -9.09 8.10
C ASN A 57 1.74 -8.04 7.25
N HIS A 58 2.89 -7.54 7.72
CA HIS A 58 3.69 -6.57 6.96
C HIS A 58 4.45 -7.17 5.76
N SER A 59 4.51 -8.50 5.62
CA SER A 59 5.30 -9.16 4.56
C SER A 59 4.88 -8.74 3.15
N MET A 60 3.62 -8.35 2.95
CA MET A 60 3.17 -7.81 1.65
C MET A 60 3.75 -6.42 1.34
N LEU A 61 4.07 -5.62 2.36
CA LEU A 61 4.64 -4.28 2.19
C LEU A 61 6.17 -4.31 2.10
N ILE A 62 6.82 -5.14 2.91
CA ILE A 62 8.28 -5.17 3.05
C ILE A 62 8.93 -6.21 2.11
N GLY A 63 8.17 -7.21 1.68
CA GLY A 63 8.70 -8.41 1.04
C GLY A 63 8.59 -9.60 2.00
N HIS A 64 8.29 -10.78 1.47
CA HIS A 64 8.11 -11.98 2.28
C HIS A 64 9.42 -12.63 2.69
N GLU A 65 10.42 -12.55 1.83
CA GLU A 65 11.65 -13.32 1.97
C GLU A 65 12.84 -12.55 1.40
N TYR A 66 14.04 -12.99 1.78
CA TYR A 66 15.28 -12.43 1.29
C TYR A 66 15.41 -12.64 -0.22
N ILE A 67 15.69 -11.56 -0.94
CA ILE A 67 16.05 -11.60 -2.36
C ILE A 67 17.57 -11.45 -2.41
N PRO A 68 18.32 -12.52 -2.75
CA PRO A 68 19.78 -12.46 -2.81
C PRO A 68 20.24 -11.47 -3.87
N TYR A 69 21.39 -10.85 -3.61
CA TYR A 69 22.00 -9.99 -4.61
C TYR A 69 22.61 -10.85 -5.74
N PRO A 70 22.64 -10.36 -7.00
CA PRO A 70 23.12 -11.16 -8.13
C PRO A 70 24.55 -11.68 -7.99
N TYR A 71 25.41 -11.02 -7.21
CA TYR A 71 26.81 -11.43 -6.99
C TYR A 71 26.98 -12.52 -5.92
N GLU A 72 25.91 -12.86 -5.19
CA GLU A 72 25.95 -13.93 -4.17
C GLU A 72 25.84 -15.31 -4.81
N TYR A 73 25.36 -15.39 -6.05
CA TYR A 73 25.38 -16.61 -6.84
C TYR A 73 26.80 -16.93 -7.28
N THR A 74 27.24 -18.16 -7.05
CA THR A 74 28.55 -18.63 -7.50
C THR A 74 28.49 -19.01 -8.98
N ASP A 75 29.61 -18.86 -9.67
CA ASP A 75 29.72 -19.23 -11.09
C ASP A 75 29.43 -20.73 -11.31
N GLU A 76 29.75 -21.57 -10.32
CA GLU A 76 29.42 -23.00 -10.32
C GLU A 76 27.91 -23.27 -10.30
N GLU A 77 27.13 -22.57 -9.47
CA GLU A 77 25.67 -22.70 -9.41
C GLU A 77 25.00 -22.17 -10.68
N LEU A 78 25.55 -21.09 -11.25
CA LEU A 78 25.03 -20.48 -12.47
C LEU A 78 25.47 -21.24 -13.73
N GLY A 79 26.33 -22.25 -13.59
CA GLY A 79 26.86 -23.04 -14.70
C GLY A 79 27.76 -22.24 -15.63
N ILE A 80 28.37 -21.16 -15.12
CA ILE A 80 29.35 -20.38 -15.84
C ILE A 80 30.69 -21.12 -15.72
N PRO A 81 31.24 -21.63 -16.83
CA PRO A 81 32.56 -22.26 -16.79
C PRO A 81 33.61 -21.21 -16.42
N PRO A 82 34.68 -21.59 -15.69
CA PRO A 82 35.78 -20.67 -15.43
C PRO A 82 36.42 -20.25 -16.76
N ASP A 83 36.87 -18.99 -16.84
CA ASP A 83 37.44 -18.42 -18.07
C ASP A 83 38.64 -19.21 -18.64
N ASP A 84 39.31 -20.02 -17.81
CA ASP A 84 40.43 -20.89 -18.19
C ASP A 84 40.03 -22.30 -18.67
N ALA A 85 38.73 -22.64 -18.65
CA ALA A 85 38.27 -23.94 -19.12
C ALA A 85 38.25 -24.01 -20.65
N PRO A 86 38.71 -25.13 -21.25
CA PRO A 86 38.61 -25.30 -22.70
C PRO A 86 37.14 -25.34 -23.13
N ASP A 87 36.82 -24.56 -24.16
CA ASP A 87 35.49 -24.57 -24.76
C ASP A 87 35.05 -26.01 -25.10
N PRO A 88 33.84 -26.43 -24.74
CA PRO A 88 33.31 -27.71 -25.18
C PRO A 88 33.24 -27.76 -26.71
N GLU A 89 33.47 -28.95 -27.28
CA GLU A 89 33.62 -29.17 -28.73
C GLU A 89 32.45 -28.62 -29.57
N TYR A 90 31.25 -28.53 -28.99
CA TYR A 90 30.04 -28.00 -29.64
C TYR A 90 29.93 -26.47 -29.64
N TRP A 91 30.71 -25.74 -28.82
CA TRP A 91 30.71 -24.27 -28.84
C TRP A 91 31.54 -23.71 -29.98
N GLY A 92 32.40 -24.54 -30.60
CA GLY A 92 33.35 -24.12 -31.61
C GLY A 92 34.66 -23.59 -31.00
N ASN A 93 35.72 -23.51 -31.80
CA ASN A 93 37.05 -23.15 -31.32
C ASN A 93 37.23 -21.63 -31.24
N HIS A 94 36.71 -20.97 -30.19
CA HIS A 94 36.81 -19.51 -30.04
C HIS A 94 38.22 -19.04 -29.66
N ASP A 95 39.01 -19.88 -28.97
CA ASP A 95 40.39 -19.59 -28.59
C ASP A 95 41.40 -19.56 -29.75
N LYS A 96 41.01 -20.01 -30.95
CA LYS A 96 41.92 -20.10 -32.10
C LYS A 96 41.91 -18.79 -32.88
N PRO A 97 43.08 -18.20 -33.23
CA PRO A 97 43.15 -16.94 -33.98
C PRO A 97 42.61 -17.04 -35.42
N TYR A 98 42.25 -18.24 -35.89
CA TYR A 98 41.67 -18.47 -37.20
C TYR A 98 40.52 -19.49 -37.12
N ARG A 99 39.52 -19.29 -37.98
CA ARG A 99 38.27 -20.07 -38.02
C ARG A 99 38.57 -21.49 -38.52
N THR A 100 38.76 -22.43 -37.60
CA THR A 100 38.87 -23.85 -37.95
C THR A 100 37.46 -24.42 -38.09
N TYR A 101 36.93 -24.42 -39.30
CA TYR A 101 35.74 -25.20 -39.62
C TYR A 101 36.15 -26.66 -39.89
N ARG A 102 35.41 -27.60 -39.31
CA ARG A 102 35.20 -28.94 -39.87
C ARG A 102 33.71 -29.09 -40.11
#